data_AF-A0A0F4IV72-F1
#
_entry.id   AF-A0A0F4IV72-F1
#
_cell.length_a   1.000
_cell.length_b   1.000
_cell.length_c   1.000
_cell.angle_alpha   90.00
_cell.angle_beta   90.00
_cell.angle_gamma   90.00
#
_symmetry.space_group_name_H-M   'P 1'
#
loop_
_entity.id
_entity.type
_entity.pdbx_description
1 polymer ?
#
loop_
_entity_poly.entity_id
_entity_poly.type
_entity_poly.pdbx_seq_one_letter_code
_entity_poly.pdbx_strand_id
1 'polypeptide(L)'
;MLAGTMPRTAEVSNWSAAWIGLDAMLAAGLTGTGLLLRKGDPRVAPVAAATAALLVMDAWFDVTTSAGTGGQGLALLLAAGAELPLAVACAVVAARRTA
;
A
#
# COMPACT_ATOMS: atom_id res chain seq x y z
N MET A 1 -4.91 26.08 -8.64
CA MET A 1 -4.28 24.91 -7.99
C MET A 1 -4.90 24.73 -6.62
N LEU A 2 -5.57 23.60 -6.35
CA LEU A 2 -6.14 23.30 -5.02
C LEU A 2 -5.08 23.26 -3.92
N ALA A 3 -3.83 22.90 -4.27
CA ALA A 3 -2.70 22.89 -3.34
C ALA A 3 -2.39 24.27 -2.73
N GLY A 4 -2.66 25.37 -3.44
CA GLY A 4 -2.39 26.72 -2.96
C GLY A 4 -3.44 27.27 -1.97
N THR A 5 -4.58 26.59 -1.84
CA THR A 5 -5.72 27.03 -1.02
C THR A 5 -5.93 26.17 0.23
N MET A 6 -5.14 25.10 0.41
CA MET A 6 -5.28 24.20 1.56
C MET A 6 -4.52 24.70 2.80
N PRO A 7 -5.08 24.51 4.01
CA PRO A 7 -4.36 24.79 5.24
C PRO A 7 -3.14 23.88 5.39
N ARG A 8 -2.05 24.39 5.98
CA ARG A 8 -0.80 23.65 6.19
C ARG A 8 -0.91 22.51 7.19
N THR A 9 -1.94 22.52 8.02
CA THR A 9 -2.19 21.53 9.07
C THR A 9 -3.66 21.13 9.04
N ALA A 10 -3.92 19.83 9.17
CA ALA A 10 -5.27 19.28 9.27
C ALA A 10 -5.35 18.40 10.52
N GLU A 11 -6.40 18.59 11.32
CA GLU A 11 -6.73 17.68 12.41
C GLU A 11 -7.58 16.54 11.84
N VAL A 12 -7.18 15.29 12.11
CA VAL A 12 -7.81 14.10 11.56
C VAL A 12 -8.44 13.30 12.69
N SER A 13 -9.76 13.15 12.66
CA SER A 13 -10.46 12.27 13.60
C SER A 13 -10.23 10.80 13.24
N ASN A 14 -10.20 9.93 14.27
CA ASN A 14 -10.02 8.47 14.11
C ASN A 14 -8.71 8.05 13.42
N TRP A 15 -7.63 8.81 13.61
CA TRP A 15 -6.32 8.53 13.02
C TRP A 15 -5.91 7.06 13.16
N SER A 16 -5.90 6.51 14.37
CA SER A 16 -5.53 5.11 14.61
C SER A 16 -6.41 4.11 13.85
N ALA A 17 -7.70 4.40 13.69
CA ALA A 17 -8.62 3.50 12.97
C ALA A 17 -8.34 3.49 11.46
N ALA A 18 -7.94 4.64 10.90
CA ALA A 18 -7.55 4.73 9.49
C ALA A 18 -6.32 3.87 9.19
N TRP A 19 -5.30 3.91 10.05
CA TRP A 19 -4.10 3.07 9.93
C TRP A 19 -4.43 1.58 10.04
N ILE A 20 -5.16 1.20 11.08
CA ILE A 20 -5.59 -0.20 11.27
C ILE A 20 -6.40 -0.69 10.07
N GLY A 21 -7.26 0.17 9.50
CA GLY A 21 -8.04 -0.15 8.32
C GLY A 21 -7.18 -0.42 7.08
N LEU A 22 -6.16 0.42 6.84
CA LEU A 22 -5.21 0.25 5.74
C LEU A 22 -4.40 -1.05 5.90
N ASP A 23 -3.85 -1.29 7.09
CA ASP A 23 -3.12 -2.51 7.43
C ASP A 23 -3.96 -3.77 7.21
N ALA A 24 -5.22 -3.74 7.66
CA ALA A 24 -6.14 -4.85 7.50
C ALA A 24 -6.45 -5.13 6.01
N MET A 25 -6.61 -4.09 5.20
CA MET A 25 -6.83 -4.22 3.75
C MET A 25 -5.59 -4.78 3.04
N LEU A 26 -4.38 -4.34 3.41
CA LEU A 26 -3.13 -4.89 2.90
C LEU A 26 -2.94 -6.36 3.28
N ALA A 27 -3.16 -6.70 4.56
CA ALA A 27 -3.09 -8.07 5.04
C ALA A 27 -4.07 -8.98 4.31
N ALA A 28 -5.31 -8.52 4.10
CA ALA A 28 -6.32 -9.23 3.33
C ALA A 28 -5.93 -9.40 1.86
N GLY A 29 -5.38 -8.35 1.23
CA GLY A 29 -4.92 -8.37 -0.16
C GLY A 29 -3.74 -9.33 -0.39
N LEU A 30 -2.73 -9.27 0.47
CA LEU A 30 -1.57 -10.17 0.43
C LEU A 30 -1.96 -11.62 0.70
N THR A 31 -2.78 -11.86 1.73
CA THR A 31 -3.28 -13.20 2.05
C THR A 31 -4.14 -13.74 0.91
N GLY A 32 -5.06 -12.94 0.37
CA GLY A 32 -5.90 -13.28 -0.77
C GLY A 32 -5.07 -13.61 -2.01
N THR A 33 -4.08 -12.77 -2.33
CA THR A 33 -3.13 -12.99 -3.43
C THR A 33 -2.39 -14.31 -3.24
N GLY A 34 -1.82 -14.56 -2.06
CA GLY A 34 -1.09 -15.80 -1.77
C GLY A 34 -1.96 -17.06 -1.84
N LEU A 35 -3.19 -17.00 -1.31
CA LEU A 35 -4.14 -18.12 -1.35
C LEU A 35 -4.60 -18.43 -2.78
N LEU A 36 -4.96 -17.41 -3.56
CA LEU A 36 -5.38 -17.58 -4.95
C LEU A 36 -4.21 -18.05 -5.83
N LEU A 37 -3.01 -17.53 -5.60
CA LEU A 37 -1.80 -17.96 -6.28
C LEU A 37 -1.52 -19.44 -6.03
N ARG A 38 -1.62 -19.90 -4.78
CA ARG A 38 -1.46 -21.32 -4.38
C ARG A 38 -2.52 -22.23 -5.00
N LYS A 39 -3.76 -21.75 -5.10
CA LYS A 39 -4.87 -22.49 -5.73
C LYS A 39 -4.81 -22.50 -7.26
N GLY A 40 -3.96 -21.69 -7.87
CA GLY A 40 -3.91 -21.52 -9.32
C GLY A 40 -5.13 -20.78 -9.88
N ASP A 41 -5.87 -20.05 -9.06
CA ASP A 41 -7.14 -19.41 -9.44
C ASP A 41 -6.88 -18.20 -10.37
N PRO A 42 -7.56 -18.08 -11.52
CA PRO A 42 -7.42 -16.94 -12.43
C PRO A 42 -7.77 -15.58 -11.79
N ARG A 43 -8.57 -15.57 -10.71
CA ARG A 43 -8.90 -14.35 -9.95
C ARG A 43 -7.70 -13.75 -9.22
N VAL A 44 -6.56 -14.45 -9.17
CA VAL A 44 -5.32 -13.91 -8.58
C VAL A 44 -4.89 -12.62 -9.27
N ALA A 45 -5.12 -12.47 -10.58
CA ALA A 45 -4.66 -11.30 -11.32
C ALA A 45 -5.25 -9.96 -10.83
N PRO A 46 -6.58 -9.78 -10.79
CA PRO A 46 -7.17 -8.54 -10.28
C PRO A 46 -6.89 -8.31 -8.79
N VAL A 47 -6.83 -9.36 -7.96
CA VAL A 47 -6.54 -9.24 -6.52
C VAL A 47 -5.08 -8.80 -6.29
N ALA A 48 -4.13 -9.37 -7.03
CA ALA A 48 -2.73 -9.00 -6.96
C ALA A 48 -2.51 -7.57 -7.48
N ALA A 49 -3.19 -7.17 -8.57
CA ALA A 49 -3.12 -5.79 -9.08
C ALA A 49 -3.65 -4.78 -8.06
N ALA A 50 -4.80 -5.06 -7.42
CA ALA A 50 -5.35 -4.20 -6.37
C ALA A 50 -4.42 -4.12 -5.15
N THR A 51 -3.83 -5.24 -4.74
CA THR A 51 -2.88 -5.29 -3.62
C THR A 51 -1.61 -4.49 -3.93
N ALA A 52 -1.09 -4.57 -5.16
CA ALA A 52 0.05 -3.78 -5.61
C ALA A 52 -0.24 -2.27 -5.55
N ALA A 53 -1.42 -1.84 -6.04
CA ALA A 53 -1.83 -0.45 -5.97
C ALA A 53 -1.97 0.04 -4.51
N LEU A 54 -2.54 -0.78 -3.63
CA LEU A 54 -2.63 -0.46 -2.21
C LEU A 54 -1.25 -0.29 -1.55
N LEU A 55 -0.29 -1.17 -1.82
CA LEU A 55 1.08 -1.07 -1.30
C LEU A 55 1.81 0.21 -1.78
N VAL A 56 1.58 0.64 -3.01
CA VAL A 56 2.14 1.92 -3.51
C VAL A 56 1.50 3.11 -2.79
N MET A 57 0.19 3.06 -2.56
CA MET A 57 -0.52 4.12 -1.83
C MET A 57 -0.09 4.20 -0.38
N ASP A 58 0.14 3.05 0.27
CA ASP A 58 0.66 2.92 1.63
C ASP A 58 2.05 3.55 1.75
N ALA A 59 2.99 3.17 0.89
CA ALA A 59 4.33 3.76 0.85
C ALA A 59 4.33 5.27 0.64
N TRP A 60 3.44 5.76 -0.24
CA TRP A 60 3.26 7.18 -0.44
C TRP A 60 2.71 7.87 0.84
N PHE A 61 1.72 7.26 1.48
CA PHE A 61 1.08 7.79 2.68
C PHE A 61 2.06 7.86 3.85
N ASP A 62 2.84 6.82 4.09
CA ASP A 62 3.83 6.75 5.16
C ASP A 62 4.94 7.78 4.99
N VAL A 63 5.48 7.91 3.78
CA VAL A 63 6.52 8.90 3.49
C VAL A 63 5.98 10.33 3.62
N THR A 64 4.75 10.60 3.17
CA THR A 64 4.17 11.94 3.22
C THR A 64 3.74 12.35 4.63
N THR A 65 3.25 11.42 5.45
CA THR A 65 2.79 11.68 6.83
C THR A 65 3.95 11.72 7.84
N SER A 66 5.06 11.04 7.55
CA SER A 66 6.27 11.07 8.39
C SER A 66 7.21 12.25 8.10
N ALA A 67 6.96 13.01 7.04
CA ALA A 67 7.83 14.13 6.62
C ALA A 67 8.03 15.16 7.74
N GLY A 68 9.29 15.44 8.08
CA GLY A 68 9.64 16.39 9.16
C GLY A 68 9.53 15.81 10.58
N THR A 69 9.24 14.52 10.72
CA THR A 69 9.28 13.80 12.01
C THR A 69 10.55 12.95 12.14
N GLY A 70 10.89 12.52 13.35
CA GLY A 70 12.01 11.58 13.57
C GLY A 70 11.82 10.20 12.90
N GLY A 71 10.59 9.86 12.50
CA GLY A 71 10.26 8.59 11.84
C GLY A 71 10.49 8.57 10.33
N GLN A 72 10.83 9.69 9.69
CA GLN A 72 10.92 9.79 8.23
C GLN A 72 11.94 8.82 7.61
N GLY A 73 13.09 8.62 8.26
CA GLY A 73 14.10 7.68 7.77
C GLY A 73 13.61 6.23 7.78
N LEU A 74 12.84 5.85 8.81
CA LEU A 74 12.25 4.51 8.91
C LEU A 74 11.15 4.33 7.86
N ALA A 75 10.29 5.33 7.66
CA ALA A 75 9.24 5.28 6.63
C ALA A 75 9.84 5.12 5.23
N LEU A 76 10.89 5.87 4.89
CA LEU A 76 11.60 5.71 3.62
C LEU A 76 12.25 4.32 3.46
N LEU A 77 12.81 3.78 4.54
CA LEU A 77 13.40 2.45 4.56
C LEU A 77 12.34 1.36 4.32
N LEU A 78 11.19 1.46 4.96
CA LEU A 78 10.08 0.51 4.79
C LEU A 78 9.45 0.63 3.40
N ALA A 79 9.23 1.85 2.91
CA ALA A 79 8.75 2.11 1.56
C ALA A 79 9.66 1.48 0.50
N ALA A 80 10.97 1.74 0.56
CA ALA A 80 11.92 1.22 -0.41
C ALA A 80 12.23 -0.27 -0.22
N GLY A 81 12.26 -0.74 1.03
CA GLY A 81 12.74 -2.08 1.40
C GLY A 81 11.67 -3.15 1.49
N ALA A 82 10.41 -2.79 1.74
CA ALA A 82 9.31 -3.72 1.96
C ALA A 82 8.12 -3.45 1.04
N GLU A 83 7.52 -2.26 1.12
CA GLU A 83 6.24 -1.98 0.46
C GLU A 83 6.37 -1.97 -1.07
N LEU A 84 7.31 -1.21 -1.63
CA LEU A 84 7.52 -1.18 -3.09
C LEU A 84 7.98 -2.53 -3.65
N PRO A 85 8.91 -3.26 -3.03
CA PRO A 85 9.25 -4.62 -3.46
C PRO A 85 8.06 -5.58 -3.47
N LEU A 86 7.21 -5.53 -2.43
CA LEU A 86 5.98 -6.33 -2.38
C LEU A 86 4.99 -5.90 -3.46
N ALA A 87 4.86 -4.59 -3.72
CA ALA A 87 4.00 -4.06 -4.78
C ALA A 87 4.43 -4.59 -6.15
N VAL A 88 5.74 -4.56 -6.44
CA VAL A 88 6.32 -5.11 -7.66
C VAL A 88 6.05 -6.61 -7.75
N ALA A 89 6.24 -7.37 -6.67
CA ALA A 89 5.95 -8.80 -6.66
C ALA A 89 4.48 -9.09 -6.99
N CYS A 90 3.54 -8.37 -6.38
CA CYS A 90 2.11 -8.46 -6.68
C CYS A 90 1.78 -8.07 -8.12
N ALA A 91 2.38 -6.99 -8.65
CA ALA A 91 2.19 -6.57 -10.03
C ALA A 91 2.72 -7.60 -11.04
N VAL A 92 3.87 -8.23 -10.75
CA VAL A 92 4.43 -9.32 -11.56
C VAL A 92 3.52 -10.55 -11.54
N VAL A 93 2.96 -10.91 -10.38
CA VAL A 93 1.97 -11.99 -10.28
C VAL A 93 0.74 -11.67 -11.12
N ALA A 94 0.25 -10.43 -11.06
CA ALA A 94 -0.89 -10.01 -11.87
C ALA A 94 -0.60 -10.14 -13.37
N ALA A 95 0.51 -9.57 -13.83
CA ALA A 95 0.90 -9.56 -15.24
C ALA A 95 1.11 -10.97 -15.83
N ARG A 96 1.68 -11.89 -15.04
CA ARG A 96 1.92 -13.28 -15.47
C ARG A 96 0.67 -14.15 -15.57
N ARG A 97 -0.45 -13.71 -14.99
CA ARG A 97 -1.71 -14.46 -14.93
C ARG A 97 -2.80 -13.87 -15.81
N THR A 98 -2.55 -12.70 -16.39
CA THR A 98 -3.34 -12.09 -17.48
C THR A 98 -2.86 -12.50 -18.88
N ALA A 99 -1.62 -12.99 -18.99
CA ALA A 99 -1.03 -13.53 -20.22
C ALA A 99 -1.27 -15.03 -20.34
#